data_AF-L7MJI6-F1
#
_entry.id   AF-L7MJI6-F1
#
_cell.length_a   1.000
_cell.length_b   1.000
_cell.length_c   1.000
_cell.angle_alpha   90.00
_cell.angle_beta   90.00
_cell.angle_gamma   90.00
#
_symmetry.space_group_name_H-M   'P 1'
#
loop_
_entity.id
_entity.type
_entity.pdbx_description
1 polymer ?
#
loop_
_entity_poly.entity_id
_entity_poly.type
_entity_poly.pdbx_seq_one_letter_code
_entity_poly.pdbx_strand_id
1 'polypeptide(L)'
;TNWKSYRKKVLHLFEEYYGDPRKMSSSPLFMKHGILKARQIYEYKLLLYIYKNKLHTTTARETALKYSLRRQRIHVPATRTGYGRALITYRAGLLLNRLGEQLNFNLSLTQFKHHTKDRLVNGLV
;
A
#
# COMPACT_ATOMS: atom_id res chain seq x y z
N THR A 1 21.29 -9.69 -26.75
CA THR A 1 21.71 -8.47 -26.00
C THR A 1 21.22 -8.59 -24.56
N ASN A 2 22.12 -8.58 -23.58
CA ASN A 2 21.92 -9.17 -22.26
C ASN A 2 21.32 -8.17 -21.25
N TRP A 3 19.99 -8.02 -21.25
CA TRP A 3 19.23 -7.05 -20.44
C TRP A 3 19.53 -7.10 -18.92
N LYS A 4 19.92 -8.28 -18.40
CA LYS A 4 20.31 -8.46 -16.99
C LYS A 4 21.58 -7.71 -16.62
N SER A 5 22.54 -7.59 -17.55
CA SER A 5 23.82 -6.89 -17.31
C SER A 5 23.61 -5.38 -17.24
N TYR A 6 22.77 -4.83 -18.12
CA TYR A 6 22.46 -3.40 -18.15
C TYR A 6 21.77 -2.93 -16.85
N ARG A 7 20.80 -3.72 -16.35
CA ARG A 7 20.07 -3.40 -15.12
C ARG A 7 20.97 -3.34 -13.88
N LYS A 8 21.99 -4.21 -13.79
CA LYS A 8 22.96 -4.19 -12.68
C LYS A 8 23.85 -2.95 -12.72
N LYS A 9 24.30 -2.52 -13.91
CA LYS A 9 25.13 -1.32 -14.09
C LYS A 9 24.38 -0.05 -13.69
N VAL A 10 23.12 0.08 -14.11
CA VAL A 10 22.27 1.23 -13.75
C VAL A 10 22.06 1.32 -12.24
N LEU A 11 21.89 0.19 -11.55
CA LEU A 11 21.73 0.16 -10.09
C LEU A 11 23.01 0.56 -9.33
N HIS A 12 24.18 0.10 -9.78
CA HIS A 12 25.46 0.52 -9.21
C HIS A 12 25.66 2.04 -9.29
N LEU A 13 25.24 2.64 -10.40
CA LEU A 13 25.33 4.08 -10.63
C LEU A 13 24.49 4.90 -9.63
N PHE A 14 23.41 4.31 -9.09
CA PHE A 14 22.65 4.91 -8.00
C PHE A 14 23.29 4.65 -6.63
N GLU A 15 23.94 3.50 -6.41
CA GLU A 15 24.58 3.20 -5.13
C GLU A 15 25.84 4.04 -4.88
N GLU A 16 26.56 4.38 -5.95
CA GLU A 16 27.77 5.21 -5.93
C GLU A 16 27.47 6.70 -6.16
N TYR A 17 26.21 7.13 -6.00
CA TYR A 17 25.82 8.52 -6.22
C TYR A 17 26.31 9.43 -5.08
N TYR A 18 27.27 10.32 -5.39
CA TYR A 18 27.81 11.33 -4.47
C TYR A 18 27.21 12.74 -4.64
N GLY A 19 26.15 12.92 -5.44
CA GLY A 19 25.52 14.22 -5.68
C GLY A 19 24.49 14.63 -4.64
N ASP A 20 23.71 15.68 -4.92
CA ASP A 20 22.63 16.16 -4.03
C ASP A 20 21.56 15.07 -3.83
N PRO A 21 21.37 14.54 -2.60
CA PRO A 21 20.41 13.49 -2.32
C PRO A 21 18.97 13.83 -2.72
N ARG A 22 18.62 15.12 -2.80
CA ARG A 22 17.27 15.59 -3.17
C ARG A 22 16.98 15.40 -4.67
N LYS A 23 18.03 15.36 -5.49
CA LYS A 23 17.92 15.18 -6.95
C LYS A 23 18.01 13.71 -7.37
N MET A 24 18.32 12.83 -6.43
CA MET A 24 18.49 11.40 -6.68
C MET A 24 17.13 10.69 -6.79
N SER A 25 16.90 10.02 -7.92
CA SER A 25 15.76 9.11 -8.07
C SER A 25 16.02 7.84 -7.26
N SER A 26 15.40 7.71 -6.09
CA SER A 26 15.56 6.55 -5.20
C SER A 26 14.69 5.36 -5.61
N SER A 27 13.71 5.55 -6.51
CA SER A 27 12.77 4.50 -6.92
C SER A 27 13.42 3.18 -7.37
N PRO A 28 14.54 3.19 -8.14
CA PRO A 28 15.24 1.96 -8.53
C PRO A 28 15.81 1.17 -7.34
N LEU A 29 16.27 1.87 -6.29
CA LEU A 29 16.82 1.24 -5.08
C LEU A 29 15.72 0.54 -4.28
N PHE A 30 14.55 1.17 -4.13
CA PHE A 30 13.40 0.55 -3.46
C PHE A 30 12.97 -0.76 -4.15
N MET A 31 12.97 -0.77 -5.49
CA MET A 31 12.69 -1.98 -6.26
C MET A 31 13.78 -3.05 -6.09
N LYS A 32 15.07 -2.67 -6.11
CA LYS A 32 16.20 -3.61 -5.93
C LYS A 32 16.12 -4.34 -4.59
N HIS A 33 15.82 -3.61 -3.51
CA HIS A 33 15.80 -4.15 -2.15
C HIS A 33 14.42 -4.67 -1.71
N GLY A 34 13.40 -4.60 -2.57
CA GLY A 34 12.04 -4.98 -2.21
C GLY A 34 11.48 -4.19 -1.03
N ILE A 35 11.81 -2.89 -0.96
CA ILE A 35 11.40 -1.99 0.12
C ILE A 35 10.14 -1.23 -0.32
N LEU A 36 9.16 -1.15 0.58
CA LEU A 36 7.92 -0.41 0.35
C LEU A 36 8.15 1.10 0.51
N LYS A 37 7.62 1.90 -0.41
CA LYS A 37 7.50 3.35 -0.29
C LYS A 37 6.48 3.72 0.79
N ALA A 38 6.51 4.94 1.30
CA ALA A 38 5.60 5.41 2.35
C ALA A 38 4.10 5.15 2.06
N ARG A 39 3.66 5.40 0.82
CA ARG A 39 2.28 5.09 0.38
C ARG A 39 1.98 3.59 0.45
N GLN A 40 2.90 2.77 -0.06
CA GLN A 40 2.77 1.32 -0.07
C GLN A 40 2.81 0.74 1.35
N ILE A 41 3.56 1.33 2.28
CA ILE A 41 3.55 0.95 3.70
C ILE A 41 2.15 1.17 4.30
N TYR A 42 1.52 2.30 3.99
CA TYR A 42 0.16 2.58 4.44
C TYR A 42 -0.83 1.55 3.86
N GLU A 43 -0.78 1.31 2.55
CA GLU A 43 -1.64 0.32 1.87
C GLU A 43 -1.41 -1.09 2.43
N TYR A 44 -0.15 -1.49 2.68
CA TYR A 44 0.22 -2.76 3.30
C TYR A 44 -0.39 -2.92 4.70
N LYS A 45 -0.22 -1.90 5.57
CA LYS A 45 -0.82 -1.92 6.91
C LYS A 45 -2.34 -2.00 6.85
N LEU A 46 -2.97 -1.29 5.92
CA LEU A 46 -4.41 -1.31 5.72
C LEU A 46 -4.89 -2.69 5.25
N LEU A 47 -4.18 -3.34 4.32
CA LEU A 47 -4.48 -4.71 3.88
C LEU A 47 -4.36 -5.73 5.00
N LEU A 48 -3.33 -5.62 5.85
CA LEU A 48 -3.21 -6.49 7.02
C LEU A 48 -4.36 -6.28 8.01
N TYR A 49 -4.82 -5.04 8.17
CA TYR A 49 -5.97 -4.74 9.00
C TYR A 49 -7.26 -5.36 8.43
N ILE A 50 -7.46 -5.27 7.12
CA ILE A 50 -8.61 -5.88 6.41
C ILE A 50 -8.60 -7.40 6.55
N TYR A 51 -7.43 -8.03 6.39
CA TYR A 51 -7.26 -9.47 6.54
C TYR A 51 -7.57 -9.92 7.97
N LYS A 52 -6.96 -9.28 8.98
CA LYS A 52 -7.14 -9.64 10.39
C LYS A 52 -8.60 -9.54 10.84
N ASN A 53 -9.30 -8.50 10.40
CA ASN A 53 -10.69 -8.25 10.77
C ASN A 53 -11.70 -8.90 9.80
N LYS A 54 -11.23 -9.69 8.82
CA LYS A 54 -12.07 -10.34 7.80
C LYS A 54 -13.04 -9.38 7.09
N LEU A 55 -12.64 -8.13 6.88
CA LEU A 55 -13.51 -7.11 6.25
C LEU A 55 -13.79 -7.40 4.77
N HIS A 56 -13.08 -8.35 4.17
CA HIS A 56 -13.30 -8.84 2.81
C HIS A 56 -14.49 -9.80 2.71
N THR A 57 -14.93 -10.43 3.81
CA THR A 57 -16.10 -11.33 3.82
C THR A 57 -17.40 -10.63 4.18
N THR A 58 -17.39 -9.30 4.36
CA THR A 58 -18.59 -8.55 4.73
C THR A 58 -19.49 -8.40 3.50
N THR A 59 -20.16 -9.48 3.14
CA THR A 59 -21.30 -9.47 2.22
C THR A 59 -22.45 -8.77 2.93
N ALA A 60 -22.78 -7.56 2.47
CA ALA A 60 -24.11 -6.97 2.55
C ALA A 60 -24.90 -7.14 3.87
N ARG A 61 -24.28 -6.88 5.03
CA ARG A 61 -25.07 -6.39 6.18
C ARG A 61 -24.96 -4.89 6.20
N GLU A 62 -25.56 -4.28 5.18
CA GLU A 62 -26.06 -2.92 5.29
C GLU A 62 -27.11 -2.95 6.41
N THR A 63 -26.65 -2.85 7.66
CA THR A 63 -27.45 -2.15 8.64
C THR A 63 -27.58 -0.76 8.07
N ALA A 64 -28.72 -0.50 7.42
CA ALA A 64 -29.08 0.81 6.90
C ALA A 64 -28.72 1.84 7.97
N LEU A 65 -27.58 2.51 7.79
CA LEU A 65 -27.16 3.56 8.70
C LEU A 65 -28.22 4.63 8.51
N LYS A 66 -29.19 4.70 9.44
CA LYS A 66 -30.12 5.83 9.56
C LYS A 66 -29.24 7.07 9.47
N TYR A 67 -29.35 7.78 8.35
CA TYR A 67 -28.55 8.96 8.09
C TYR A 67 -28.82 9.97 9.21
N SER A 68 -27.92 10.02 10.19
CA SER A 68 -27.87 11.10 11.16
C SER A 68 -27.45 12.34 10.38
N LEU A 69 -28.39 13.26 10.14
CA LEU A 69 -28.12 14.57 9.54
C LEU A 69 -27.07 15.37 10.34
N ARG A 70 -26.85 15.00 11.61
CA ARG A 70 -25.75 15.51 12.43
C ARG A 70 -24.47 14.72 12.13
N ARG A 71 -23.58 15.31 11.32
CA ARG A 71 -22.18 14.90 11.30
C ARG A 71 -21.54 15.33 12.62
N GLN A 72 -21.11 14.38 13.44
CA GLN A 72 -20.16 14.70 14.51
C GLN A 72 -18.90 15.28 13.84
N ARG A 73 -18.54 16.53 14.20
CA ARG A 73 -17.28 17.15 13.76
C ARG A 73 -16.14 16.39 14.45
N ILE A 74 -15.65 15.34 13.80
CA ILE A 74 -14.46 14.63 14.24
C ILE A 74 -13.26 15.55 13.99
N HIS A 75 -12.52 15.87 15.05
CA HIS A 75 -11.25 16.58 14.92
C HIS A 75 -10.26 15.65 14.20
N VAL A 76 -9.91 16.01 12.96
CA VAL A 76 -8.88 15.29 12.21
C VAL A 76 -7.52 15.85 12.63
N PRO A 77 -6.62 15.03 13.19
CA PRO A 77 -5.30 15.51 13.60
C PRO A 77 -4.56 16.09 12.40
N ALA A 78 -3.82 17.18 12.63
CA ALA A 78 -3.02 17.84 11.62
C ALA A 78 -1.84 16.95 11.19
N THR A 79 -2.08 16.05 10.24
CA THR A 79 -1.03 15.22 9.66
C THR A 79 -0.41 15.91 8.45
N ARG A 80 0.93 15.82 8.34
CA ARG A 80 1.72 16.30 7.21
C ARG A 80 1.36 15.61 5.88
N THR A 81 0.69 14.46 5.93
CA THR A 81 0.26 13.69 4.76
C THR A 81 -1.22 13.35 4.86
N GLY A 82 -1.91 13.20 3.71
CA GLY A 82 -3.32 12.83 3.66
C GLY A 82 -3.63 11.40 4.11
N TYR A 83 -2.61 10.60 4.41
CA TYR A 83 -2.75 9.25 4.95
C TYR A 83 -3.36 9.33 6.36
N GLY A 84 -4.53 8.73 6.56
CA GLY A 84 -5.26 8.78 7.84
C GLY A 84 -6.29 9.91 7.99
N ARG A 85 -6.40 10.85 7.04
CA ARG A 85 -7.49 11.85 7.04
C ARG A 85 -8.84 11.28 6.62
N ALA A 86 -8.81 10.24 5.79
CA ALA A 86 -10.01 9.57 5.31
C ALA A 86 -10.42 8.45 6.26
N LEU A 87 -11.73 8.25 6.40
CA LEU A 87 -12.29 7.14 7.17
C LEU A 87 -11.70 5.80 6.69
N ILE A 88 -11.27 4.99 7.66
CA ILE A 88 -10.68 3.67 7.41
C ILE A 88 -11.64 2.79 6.60
N THR A 89 -12.93 2.86 6.89
CA THR A 89 -13.99 2.14 6.17
C THR A 89 -14.02 2.49 4.68
N TYR A 90 -13.99 3.78 4.36
CA TYR A 90 -13.95 4.24 2.97
C TYR A 90 -12.67 3.81 2.26
N ARG A 91 -11.50 3.99 2.92
CA ARG A 91 -10.21 3.60 2.34
C ARG A 91 -10.06 2.09 2.16
N ALA A 92 -10.58 1.31 3.11
CA ALA A 92 -10.57 -0.15 3.03
C ALA A 92 -11.41 -0.65 1.86
N GLY A 93 -12.63 -0.12 1.69
CA GLY A 93 -13.48 -0.45 0.55
C GLY A 93 -12.84 -0.07 -0.80
N LEU A 94 -12.29 1.16 -0.90
CA LEU A 94 -11.58 1.58 -2.10
C LEU A 94 -10.39 0.67 -2.45
N LEU A 95 -9.65 0.22 -1.43
CA LEU A 95 -8.48 -0.62 -1.61
C LEU A 95 -8.87 -2.06 -1.98
N LEU A 96 -9.93 -2.60 -1.37
CA LEU A 96 -10.54 -3.88 -1.78
C LEU A 96 -11.05 -3.83 -3.22
N ASN A 97 -11.69 -2.74 -3.65
CA ASN A 97 -12.16 -2.63 -5.03
C ASN A 97 -11.01 -2.56 -6.05
N ARG A 98 -9.86 -2.01 -5.65
CA ARG A 98 -8.69 -1.89 -6.54
C ARG A 98 -7.83 -3.14 -6.60
N LEU A 99 -7.62 -3.79 -5.45
CA LEU A 99 -6.66 -4.88 -5.28
C LEU A 99 -7.30 -6.21 -4.90
N GLY A 100 -8.61 -6.25 -4.66
CA GLY A 100 -9.31 -7.43 -4.16
C GLY A 100 -9.19 -8.63 -5.09
N GLU A 101 -9.35 -8.41 -6.40
CA GLU A 101 -9.19 -9.46 -7.42
C GLU A 101 -7.75 -10.01 -7.49
N GLN A 102 -6.78 -9.19 -7.10
CA GLN A 102 -5.36 -9.55 -7.16
C GLN A 102 -4.86 -10.21 -5.87
N LEU A 103 -5.67 -10.22 -4.81
CA LEU A 103 -5.27 -10.67 -3.48
C LEU A 103 -6.04 -11.92 -3.08
N ASN A 104 -5.30 -12.94 -2.67
CA ASN A 104 -5.89 -14.17 -2.14
C ASN A 104 -5.98 -14.09 -0.60
N PHE A 105 -7.20 -13.91 -0.08
CA PHE A 105 -7.47 -13.84 1.36
C PHE A 105 -7.59 -15.21 2.04
N ASN A 106 -7.60 -16.31 1.29
CA ASN A 106 -7.67 -17.67 1.84
C ASN A 106 -6.30 -18.22 2.28
N LEU A 107 -5.22 -17.48 2.03
CA LEU A 107 -3.86 -17.84 2.43
C LEU A 107 -3.66 -17.69 3.93
N SER A 108 -2.67 -18.38 4.50
CA SER A 108 -2.23 -18.13 5.88
C SER A 108 -1.69 -16.70 6.04
N LEU A 109 -1.73 -16.15 7.26
CA LEU A 109 -1.27 -14.78 7.53
C LEU A 109 0.16 -14.51 7.05
N THR A 110 1.07 -15.48 7.22
CA THR A 110 2.47 -15.37 6.79
C THR A 110 2.57 -15.29 5.27
N GLN A 111 1.89 -16.19 4.57
CA GLN A 111 1.83 -16.19 3.11
C GLN A 111 1.17 -14.92 2.57
N PHE A 112 0.09 -14.45 3.22
CA PHE A 112 -0.59 -13.21 2.87
C PHE A 112 0.33 -12.00 2.99
N LYS A 113 1.13 -11.89 4.07
CA LYS A 113 2.13 -10.82 4.25
C LYS A 113 3.16 -10.80 3.13
N HIS A 114 3.72 -11.96 2.77
CA HIS A 114 4.68 -12.06 1.69
C HIS A 114 4.05 -11.68 0.34
N HIS A 115 2.91 -12.29 0.00
CA HIS A 115 2.21 -12.03 -1.26
C HIS A 115 1.81 -10.56 -1.41
N THR A 116 1.28 -9.94 -0.35
CA THR A 116 0.90 -8.52 -0.36
C THR A 116 2.10 -7.60 -0.50
N LYS A 117 3.21 -7.88 0.21
CA LYS A 117 4.46 -7.11 0.06
C LYS A 117 4.99 -7.20 -1.35
N ASP A 118 5.08 -8.40 -1.92
CA ASP A 118 5.59 -8.60 -3.27
C ASP A 118 4.71 -7.93 -4.32
N ARG A 119 3.39 -7.97 -4.14
CA ARG A 119 2.45 -7.25 -5.01
C ARG A 119 2.58 -5.74 -4.90
N LEU A 120 2.82 -5.19 -3.71
CA LEU A 120 3.00 -3.74 -3.57
C LEU A 120 4.36 -3.27 -4.09
N VAL A 121 5.40 -4.10 -4.01
CA VAL A 121 6.74 -3.78 -4.54
C VAL A 121 6.77 -3.89 -6.08
N ASN A 122 6.21 -4.96 -6.63
CA ASN A 122 6.29 -5.29 -8.06
C ASN A 122 5.06 -4.86 -8.87
N GLY A 123 3.94 -4.59 -8.19
CA GLY A 123 2.71 -4.07 -8.77
C GLY A 123 2.90 -2.62 -9.16
N LEU A 124 3.41 -2.44 -10.37
CA LEU A 124 3.37 -1.20 -11.12
C LEU A 124 1.92 -0.92 -11.54
N VAL A 125 1.31 0.09 -10.93
CA VAL A 125 0.46 1.06 -11.63
C VAL A 125 1.05 2.44 -11.34
#